data_AF-A0A916DT45-F1
#
_entry.id   AF-A0A916DT45-F1
#
_cell.length_a   1.000
_cell.length_b   1.000
_cell.length_c   1.000
_cell.angle_alpha   90.00
_cell.angle_beta   90.00
_cell.angle_gamma   90.00
#
_symmetry.space_group_name_H-M   'P 1'
#
loop_
_entity.id
_entity.type
_entity.pdbx_description
1 polymer ?
#
loop_
_entity_poly.entity_id
_entity_poly.type
_entity_poly.pdbx_seq_one_letter_code
_entity_poly.pdbx_strand_id
1 'polypeptide(L)'
;MKIDFTKLKIGDRLIREKGGIFSKHHVLYAGRDSITGKHIIAENQRNYGVRIISLEQFLKEGKLVQIDYNNFSYPQQTKTTLRIKTRLGKSYDLLKYNCEQFVNDVLHGIIESKQVQNALFASFGVLVLFMVLLLSKQH
;
A
#
# COMPACT_ATOMS: atom_id res chain seq x y z
N MET A 1 -2.60 19.89 9.05
CA MET A 1 -3.05 18.73 9.85
C MET A 1 -2.01 18.43 10.90
N LYS A 2 -2.40 17.99 12.10
CA LYS A 2 -1.48 17.59 13.17
C LYS A 2 -1.61 16.08 13.39
N ILE A 3 -0.50 15.41 13.69
CA ILE A 3 -0.50 13.99 14.05
C ILE A 3 -0.80 13.89 15.55
N ASP A 4 -1.81 13.10 15.91
CA ASP A 4 -2.00 12.66 17.29
C ASP A 4 -1.10 11.46 17.58
N PHE A 5 0.05 11.73 18.20
CA PHE A 5 1.04 10.70 18.53
C PHE A 5 0.58 9.72 19.62
N THR A 6 -0.45 10.07 20.39
CA THR A 6 -0.99 9.19 21.44
C THR A 6 -1.83 8.05 20.87
N LYS A 7 -2.38 8.25 19.67
CA LYS A 7 -3.22 7.26 18.96
C LYS A 7 -2.45 6.46 17.91
N LEU A 8 -1.26 6.93 17.53
CA LEU A 8 -0.49 6.38 16.43
C LEU A 8 -0.01 4.94 16.75
N LYS A 9 -0.41 3.98 15.91
CA LYS A 9 -0.13 2.55 16.06
C LYS A 9 0.47 1.96 14.80
N ILE A 10 1.28 0.92 14.97
CA ILE A 10 1.91 0.24 13.84
C ILE A 10 0.83 -0.23 12.87
N GLY A 11 0.98 0.14 11.60
CA GLY A 11 -0.02 -0.13 10.57
C GLY A 11 -0.98 1.02 10.28
N ASP A 12 -0.92 2.14 11.00
CA ASP A 12 -1.65 3.35 10.59
C ASP A 12 -1.14 3.83 9.24
N ARG A 13 -2.07 4.20 8.33
CA ARG A 13 -1.72 4.71 7.00
C ARG A 13 -1.54 6.21 7.08
N LEU A 14 -0.41 6.71 6.58
CA LEU A 14 -0.19 8.14 6.43
C LEU A 14 -0.12 8.46 4.94
N ILE A 15 -0.71 9.60 4.57
CA ILE A 15 -0.80 10.02 3.17
C ILE A 15 -0.31 11.46 3.05
N ARG A 16 0.66 11.67 2.16
CA ARG A 16 1.14 13.01 1.79
C ARG A 16 0.99 13.29 0.30
N GLU A 17 0.94 14.56 -0.05
CA GLU A 17 1.05 15.04 -1.44
C GLU A 17 2.52 15.27 -1.79
N LYS A 18 2.94 14.84 -3.00
CA LYS A 18 4.31 15.04 -3.52
C LYS A 18 4.49 16.34 -4.33
N GLY A 19 3.63 17.34 -4.16
CA GLY A 19 3.76 18.64 -4.86
C GLY A 19 3.09 18.73 -6.24
N GLY A 20 2.14 17.84 -6.55
CA GLY A 20 1.26 17.93 -7.74
C GLY A 20 -0.14 17.41 -7.42
N ILE A 21 -1.16 17.90 -8.13
CA ILE A 21 -2.60 17.78 -7.78
C ILE A 21 -3.08 16.33 -7.58
N PHE A 22 -2.37 15.32 -8.13
CA PHE A 22 -2.81 13.92 -8.08
C PHE A 22 -1.75 12.90 -7.61
N SER A 23 -0.57 13.33 -7.15
CA SER A 23 0.47 12.37 -6.70
C SER A 23 0.46 12.21 -5.18
N LYS A 24 -0.41 11.31 -4.69
CA LYS A 24 -0.41 10.87 -3.29
C LYS A 24 0.70 9.85 -3.02
N HIS A 25 1.30 9.93 -1.85
CA HIS A 25 2.25 8.93 -1.34
C HIS A 25 1.66 8.25 -0.11
N HIS A 26 1.54 6.93 -0.16
CA HIS A 26 1.00 6.14 0.92
C HIS A 26 2.12 5.41 1.65
N VAL A 27 2.12 5.51 2.98
CA VAL A 27 3.10 4.88 3.85
C VAL A 27 2.41 4.28 5.07
N LEU A 28 3.12 3.42 5.79
CA LEU A 28 2.66 2.85 7.05
C LEU A 28 3.53 3.34 8.20
N TYR A 29 2.92 3.71 9.31
CA TYR A 29 3.65 3.89 10.55
C TYR A 29 4.22 2.55 11.01
N ALA A 30 5.54 2.52 11.24
CA ALA A 30 6.29 1.31 11.55
C ALA A 30 6.78 1.28 13.01
N GLY A 31 6.30 2.21 13.85
CA GLY A 31 6.65 2.29 15.26
C GLY A 31 7.78 3.28 15.53
N ARG A 32 8.59 2.96 16.54
CA ARG A 32 9.78 3.72 16.90
C ARG A 32 11.02 2.91 16.58
N ASP A 33 12.03 3.59 16.08
CA ASP A 33 13.37 3.03 15.93
C ASP A 33 13.92 2.64 17.31
N SER A 34 14.45 1.43 17.43
CA SER A 34 14.87 0.87 18.72
C SER A 34 16.14 1.51 19.29
N ILE A 35 16.92 2.18 18.45
CA ILE A 35 18.21 2.80 18.84
C ILE A 35 17.98 4.27 19.21
N THR A 36 17.31 5.01 18.33
CA THR A 36 17.13 6.47 18.45
C THR A 36 15.82 6.89 19.10
N GLY A 37 14.87 5.96 19.26
CA GLY A 37 13.52 6.25 19.77
C GLY A 37 12.64 7.08 18.83
N LYS A 38 13.15 7.47 17.65
CA LYS A 38 12.45 8.30 16.67
C LYS A 38 11.32 7.53 15.99
N HIS A 39 10.24 8.23 15.67
CA HIS A 39 9.15 7.67 14.88
C HIS A 39 9.61 7.32 13.47
N ILE A 40 9.25 6.13 13.01
CA ILE A 40 9.62 5.61 11.69
C ILE A 40 8.40 5.18 10.90
N ILE A 41 8.53 5.25 9.59
CA ILE A 41 7.53 4.82 8.63
C ILE A 41 8.16 3.84 7.65
N ALA A 42 7.36 2.91 7.16
CA ALA A 42 7.70 2.06 6.04
C ALA A 42 7.04 2.62 4.77
N GLU A 43 7.83 2.77 3.72
CA GLU A 43 7.36 3.25 2.43
C GLU A 43 7.87 2.37 1.29
N ASN A 44 7.19 2.44 0.15
CA ASN A 44 7.71 1.95 -1.11
C ASN A 44 7.82 3.13 -2.08
N GLN A 45 9.05 3.55 -2.38
CA GLN A 45 9.34 4.79 -3.10
C GLN A 45 10.07 4.52 -4.42
N ARG A 46 9.70 5.25 -5.47
CA ARG A 46 10.40 5.19 -6.76
C ARG A 46 11.90 5.40 -6.57
N ASN A 47 12.72 4.60 -7.26
CA ASN A 47 14.19 4.56 -7.19
C ASN A 47 14.81 4.01 -5.89
N TYR A 48 14.01 3.73 -4.86
CA TYR A 48 14.51 3.19 -3.59
C TYR A 48 13.89 1.84 -3.22
N GLY A 49 12.67 1.56 -3.71
CA GLY A 49 11.91 0.39 -3.29
C GLY A 49 11.36 0.53 -1.86
N VAL A 50 11.09 -0.61 -1.24
CA VAL A 50 10.58 -0.69 0.13
C VAL A 50 11.70 -0.42 1.14
N ARG A 51 11.50 0.58 1.99
CA ARG A 51 12.48 0.97 3.01
C ARG A 51 11.80 1.53 4.26
N ILE A 52 12.59 1.69 5.32
CA ILE A 52 12.21 2.43 6.53
C ILE A 52 12.92 3.78 6.51
N ILE A 53 12.16 4.85 6.75
CA ILE A 53 12.71 6.20 6.94
C ILE A 53 12.11 6.81 8.21
N SER A 54 12.69 7.92 8.67
CA SER A 54 12.09 8.68 9.77
C SER A 54 10.78 9.33 9.33
N LEU A 55 9.83 9.42 10.27
CA LEU A 55 8.60 10.18 10.06
C LEU A 55 8.91 11.66 9.74
N GLU A 56 9.95 12.22 10.36
CA GLU A 56 10.40 13.59 10.10
C GLU A 56 10.80 13.78 8.63
N GLN A 57 11.61 12.88 8.07
CA GLN A 57 11.97 12.92 6.66
C GLN A 57 10.73 12.85 5.77
N PHE A 58 9.82 11.91 6.04
CA PHE A 58 8.57 11.78 5.30
C PHE A 58 7.75 13.08 5.29
N LEU A 59 7.68 13.78 6.42
CA LEU A 59 6.96 15.05 6.55
C LEU A 59 7.66 16.24 5.88
N LYS A 60 9.00 16.21 5.74
CA LYS A 60 9.76 17.26 5.02
C LYS A 60 9.55 17.20 3.51
N GLU A 61 9.29 16.02 2.97
CA GLU A 61 9.20 15.82 1.53
C GLU A 61 7.80 16.14 0.95
N GLY A 62 6.82 16.56 1.76
CA GLY A 62 5.49 16.92 1.26
C GLY A 62 4.46 17.24 2.34
N LYS A 63 3.28 17.68 1.91
CA LYS A 63 2.18 18.03 2.82
C LYS A 63 1.41 16.78 3.24
N LEU A 64 1.37 16.49 4.54
CA LEU A 64 0.51 15.45 5.09
C LEU A 64 -0.96 15.86 4.96
N VAL A 65 -1.76 15.00 4.32
CA VAL A 65 -3.17 15.28 4.00
C VAL A 65 -4.17 14.34 4.66
N GLN A 66 -3.76 13.12 5.00
CA GLN A 66 -4.64 12.14 5.65
C GLN A 66 -3.86 11.17 6.53
N ILE A 67 -4.50 10.73 7.61
CA ILE A 67 -4.05 9.64 8.47
C ILE A 67 -5.25 8.71 8.70
N ASP A 68 -5.08 7.44 8.35
CA ASP A 68 -6.06 6.40 8.68
C ASP A 68 -5.56 5.66 9.91
N TYR A 69 -6.15 6.00 11.05
CA TYR A 69 -5.87 5.37 12.34
C TYR A 69 -6.54 4.00 12.40
N ASN A 70 -5.74 2.95 12.36
CA ASN A 70 -6.18 1.57 12.45
C ASN A 70 -6.29 1.16 13.92
N ASN A 71 -7.40 0.52 14.28
CA ASN A 71 -7.62 -0.04 15.61
C ASN A 71 -6.98 -1.43 15.77
N PHE A 72 -5.75 -1.61 15.31
CA PHE A 72 -5.06 -2.89 15.36
C PHE A 72 -4.67 -3.29 16.78
N SER A 73 -5.03 -4.52 17.13
CA SER A 73 -4.54 -5.23 18.31
C SER A 73 -3.03 -5.51 18.22
N TYR A 74 -2.40 -5.82 19.35
CA TYR A 74 -0.97 -6.15 19.38
C TYR A 74 -0.57 -7.30 18.43
N PRO A 75 -1.30 -8.43 18.34
CA PRO A 75 -1.00 -9.47 17.36
C PRO A 75 -1.06 -8.99 15.90
N GLN A 76 -2.01 -8.11 15.56
CA GLN A 76 -2.12 -7.52 14.21
C GLN A 76 -0.95 -6.59 13.91
N GLN A 77 -0.53 -5.78 14.89
CA GLN A 77 0.66 -4.93 14.78
C GLN A 77 1.93 -5.77 14.57
N THR A 78 2.09 -6.89 15.29
CA THR A 78 3.21 -7.83 15.10
C THR A 78 3.23 -8.43 13.71
N LYS A 79 2.07 -8.89 13.19
CA LYS A 79 1.96 -9.39 11.81
C LYS A 79 2.29 -8.30 10.78
N THR A 80 1.84 -7.07 11.00
CA THR A 80 2.14 -5.91 10.16
C THR A 80 3.65 -5.65 10.12
N THR A 81 4.31 -5.61 11.28
CA THR A 81 5.77 -5.47 11.38
C THR A 81 6.52 -6.56 10.64
N LEU A 82 6.10 -7.83 10.78
CA LEU A 82 6.72 -8.94 10.07
C LEU A 82 6.56 -8.80 8.54
N ARG A 83 5.38 -8.41 8.07
CA ARG A 83 5.16 -8.14 6.65
C ARG A 83 6.05 -7.00 6.17
N ILE A 84 6.10 -5.86 6.86
CA ILE A 84 7.03 -4.77 6.52
C ILE A 84 8.46 -5.30 6.36
N LYS A 85 8.97 -6.02 7.37
CA LYS A 85 10.34 -6.57 7.38
C LYS A 85 10.64 -7.47 6.19
N THR A 86 9.72 -8.37 5.86
CA THR A 86 9.88 -9.31 4.72
C THR A 86 9.79 -8.64 3.34
N ARG A 87 9.33 -7.38 3.26
CA ARG A 87 9.26 -6.62 2.01
C ARG A 87 10.43 -5.64 1.84
N LEU A 88 11.25 -5.41 2.87
CA LEU A 88 12.38 -4.48 2.79
C LEU A 88 13.29 -4.82 1.59
N GLY A 89 13.69 -3.79 0.85
CA GLY A 89 14.50 -3.91 -0.36
C GLY A 89 13.74 -4.31 -1.63
N LYS A 90 12.45 -4.68 -1.54
CA LYS A 90 11.65 -4.99 -2.73
C LYS A 90 11.52 -3.78 -3.64
N SER A 91 11.83 -3.95 -4.93
CA SER A 91 11.82 -2.87 -5.91
C SER A 91 10.43 -2.28 -6.13
N TYR A 92 10.41 -0.97 -6.37
CA TYR A 92 9.21 -0.24 -6.76
C TYR A 92 8.84 -0.55 -8.20
N ASP A 93 7.56 -0.80 -8.46
CA ASP A 93 6.99 -0.89 -9.80
C ASP A 93 5.71 -0.05 -9.84
N LEU A 94 5.64 0.93 -10.75
CA LEU A 94 4.51 1.87 -10.81
C LEU A 94 3.16 1.17 -11.01
N LEU A 95 3.14 0.07 -11.76
CA LEU A 95 1.92 -0.65 -12.15
C LEU A 95 1.65 -1.85 -11.24
N LYS A 96 2.70 -2.54 -10.80
CA LYS A 96 2.57 -3.83 -10.10
C LYS A 96 2.84 -3.76 -8.60
N TYR A 97 3.67 -2.80 -8.16
CA TYR A 97 4.07 -2.71 -6.76
C TYR A 97 4.49 -1.29 -6.38
N ASN A 98 3.53 -0.37 -6.40
CA ASN A 98 3.72 1.02 -6.02
C ASN A 98 3.49 1.24 -4.51
N CYS A 99 3.46 2.50 -4.07
CA CYS A 99 3.28 2.85 -2.66
C CYS A 99 1.94 2.39 -2.08
N GLU A 100 0.84 2.51 -2.85
CA GLU A 100 -0.47 2.07 -2.41
C GLU A 100 -0.58 0.55 -2.35
N GLN A 101 -0.10 -0.14 -3.39
CA GLN A 101 -0.07 -1.60 -3.41
C GLN A 101 0.77 -2.19 -2.30
N PHE A 102 1.91 -1.55 -1.96
CA PHE A 102 2.72 -1.93 -0.81
C PHE A 102 1.94 -1.83 0.50
N VAL A 103 1.26 -0.70 0.74
CA VAL A 103 0.43 -0.52 1.95
C VAL A 103 -0.63 -1.61 2.03
N ASN A 104 -1.34 -1.87 0.93
CA ASN A 104 -2.40 -2.88 0.92
C ASN A 104 -1.87 -4.30 1.13
N ASP A 105 -0.76 -4.69 0.50
CA ASP A 105 -0.08 -5.98 0.72
C ASP A 105 0.30 -6.15 2.20
N VAL A 106 0.88 -5.12 2.82
CA VAL A 106 1.26 -5.20 4.23
C VAL A 106 0.04 -5.31 5.15
N LEU A 107 -1.00 -4.51 4.93
CA LEU A 107 -2.18 -4.50 5.81
C LEU A 107 -3.01 -5.77 5.68
N HIS A 108 -3.28 -6.21 4.45
CA HIS A 108 -4.20 -7.32 4.20
C HIS A 108 -3.48 -8.67 4.04
N GLY A 109 -2.18 -8.66 3.71
CA GLY A 109 -1.41 -9.86 3.42
C GLY A 109 -1.76 -10.49 2.08
N ILE A 110 -2.49 -9.77 1.24
CA ILE A 110 -2.89 -10.17 -0.09
C ILE A 110 -2.24 -9.16 -1.03
N ILE A 111 -1.41 -9.66 -1.94
CA ILE A 111 -1.05 -8.88 -3.14
C ILE A 111 -2.30 -8.95 -4.03
N GLU A 112 -3.35 -8.20 -3.70
CA GLU A 112 -4.48 -8.05 -4.61
C GLU A 112 -3.99 -7.21 -5.79
N SER A 113 -3.42 -7.91 -6.77
CA SER A 113 -3.20 -7.37 -8.08
C SER A 113 -4.58 -7.11 -8.68
N LYS A 114 -4.85 -5.85 -9.05
CA LYS A 114 -5.99 -5.47 -9.91
C LYS A 114 -6.10 -6.35 -11.19
N GLN A 115 -5.07 -7.13 -11.53
CA GLN A 115 -5.08 -8.09 -12.63
C GLN A 115 -5.92 -9.34 -12.37
N VAL A 116 -6.12 -9.80 -11.12
CA VAL A 116 -6.97 -10.98 -10.86
C VAL A 116 -8.44 -10.64 -11.10
N GLN A 117 -8.87 -9.43 -10.73
CA GLN A 117 -10.22 -8.96 -11.06
C GLN A 117 -10.40 -8.76 -12.58
N ASN A 118 -9.46 -8.11 -13.28
CA ASN A 118 -9.59 -7.92 -14.73
C ASN A 118 -9.47 -9.22 -15.55
N ALA A 119 -8.69 -10.20 -15.10
CA ALA A 119 -8.59 -11.50 -15.78
C ALA A 119 -9.87 -12.34 -15.64
N LEU A 120 -10.58 -12.24 -14.51
CA LEU A 120 -11.88 -12.88 -14.31
C LEU A 120 -12.97 -12.24 -15.20
N PHE A 121 -12.95 -10.92 -15.42
CA PHE A 121 -13.91 -10.26 -16.31
C PHE A 121 -13.61 -10.51 -17.80
N ALA A 122 -12.32 -10.53 -18.19
CA ALA A 122 -11.94 -10.77 -19.59
C ALA A 122 -12.25 -12.21 -20.05
N SER A 123 -12.10 -13.21 -19.17
CA SER A 123 -12.42 -14.60 -19.51
C SER A 123 -13.92 -14.82 -19.70
N PHE A 124 -14.78 -14.21 -18.86
CA PHE A 124 -16.24 -14.27 -19.03
C PHE A 124 -16.71 -13.59 -20.33
N GLY A 125 -16.15 -12.43 -20.68
CA GLY A 125 -16.52 -11.73 -21.91
C GLY A 125 -16.22 -12.53 -23.19
N VAL A 126 -15.07 -13.21 -23.24
CA VAL A 126 -14.70 -14.05 -24.38
C VAL A 126 -15.57 -15.30 -24.47
N LEU A 127 -15.90 -15.94 -23.35
CA LEU A 127 -16.74 -17.15 -23.30
C LEU A 127 -18.18 -16.87 -23.75
N VAL A 128 -18.76 -15.75 -23.30
CA VAL A 128 -20.11 -15.33 -23.71
C VAL A 128 -20.15 -15.00 -25.20
N LEU A 129 -19.16 -14.25 -25.71
CA LEU A 129 -19.09 -13.94 -27.14
C LEU A 129 -18.96 -15.20 -28.00
N PHE A 130 -18.17 -16.17 -27.55
CA PHE A 130 -18.00 -17.45 -28.25
C PHE A 130 -19.31 -18.27 -28.26
N MET A 131 -20.06 -18.30 -27.16
CA MET A 131 -21.38 -18.94 -27.10
C MET A 131 -22.41 -18.27 -28.02
N VAL A 132 -22.47 -16.93 -28.02
CA VAL A 132 -23.39 -16.19 -28.90
C VAL A 132 -23.09 -16.48 -30.37
N LEU A 133 -21.81 -16.51 -30.75
CA LEU A 133 -21.40 -16.85 -32.12
C LEU A 133 -21.74 -18.29 -32.50
N LEU A 134 -21.61 -19.26 -31.59
CA LEU A 134 -21.99 -20.66 -31.84
C LEU A 134 -23.50 -20.82 -32.02
N LEU A 135 -24.32 -20.14 -31.19
CA LEU A 135 -25.78 -20.19 -31.29
C LEU A 135 -26.30 -19.49 -32.55
N SER A 136 -25.65 -18.40 -33.00
CA SER A 136 -26.04 -17.67 -34.21
C SER A 136 -25.79 -18.43 -35.53
N LYS A 137 -25.00 -19.51 -35.50
CA LYS A 137 -24.70 -20.34 -36.69
C LYS A 137 -25.63 -21.54 -36.86
N GLN A 138 -26.56 -21.76 -35.92
CA GLN A 138 -27.48 -22.91 -35.94
C GLN A 138 -28.90 -22.56 -36.45
N HIS A 139 -29.10 -21.33 -36.93
CA HIS A 139 -30.30 -20.86 -37.62
C HIS A 139 -29.91 -20.32 -39.00
#